data_AF-A0A523IJH6-F1
#
_entry.id   AF-A0A523IJH6-F1
#
_cell.length_a   1.000
_cell.length_b   1.000
_cell.length_c   1.000
_cell.angle_alpha   90.00
_cell.angle_beta   90.00
_cell.angle_gamma   90.00
#
_symmetry.space_group_name_H-M   'P 1'
#
loop_
_entity.id
_entity.type
_entity.pdbx_description
1 polymer ?
#
loop_
_entity_poly.entity_id
_entity_poly.type
_entity_poly.pdbx_seq_one_letter_code
_entity_poly.pdbx_strand_id
1 'polypeptide(L)' 'MDFKFKMGDTVVIDEIERPGRIVSIWIQHIGMQYEVRYFLDGEAKSVFMFDNELTLKVRS' A
#
# COMPACT_ATOMS: atom_id res chain seq x y z
N MET A 1 -10.09 13.33 -8.91
CA MET A 1 -9.51 11.99 -9.10
C MET A 1 -9.84 11.22 -7.85
N ASP A 2 -10.57 10.12 -7.95
CA ASP A 2 -10.93 9.32 -6.78
C ASP A 2 -9.83 8.27 -6.57
N PHE A 3 -9.18 8.32 -5.41
CA PHE A 3 -8.10 7.39 -5.06
C PHE A 3 -8.70 6.29 -4.20
N LYS A 4 -8.48 5.02 -4.58
CA LYS A 4 -8.97 3.88 -3.80
C LYS A 4 -8.37 3.86 -2.39
N PHE A 5 -7.09 4.24 -2.28
CA PHE A 5 -6.39 4.41 -1.01
C PHE A 5 -5.82 5.82 -0.89
N LYS A 6 -5.69 6.30 0.34
CA LYS A 6 -5.13 7.62 0.65
C LYS A 6 -3.79 7.46 1.37
N MET A 7 -2.98 8.52 1.31
CA MET A 7 -1.78 8.63 2.12
C MET A 7 -2.10 8.40 3.58
N GLY A 8 -1.33 7.54 4.22
CA GLY A 8 -1.50 7.20 5.63
C GLY A 8 -2.52 6.10 5.90
N ASP A 9 -3.27 5.62 4.90
CA ASP A 9 -4.14 4.45 5.06
C ASP A 9 -3.33 3.21 5.42
N THR A 10 -3.92 2.36 6.25
CA THR A 10 -3.38 1.04 6.57
C THR A 10 -3.98 0.03 5.61
N VAL A 11 -3.11 -0.66 4.88
CA VAL A 11 -3.48 -1.70 3.90
C VAL A 11 -2.75 -2.99 4.23
N VAL A 12 -3.24 -4.10 3.70
CA VAL A 12 -2.53 -5.38 3.68
C VAL A 12 -1.97 -5.57 2.27
N ILE A 13 -0.70 -5.96 2.19
CA ILE A 13 -0.05 -6.36 0.95
C ILE A 13 -0.38 -7.84 0.74
N ASP A 14 -1.15 -8.16 -0.30
CA ASP A 14 -1.76 -9.48 -0.44
C ASP A 14 -0.72 -10.60 -0.63
N GLU A 15 0.35 -10.36 -1.40
CA GLU A 15 1.40 -11.36 -1.70
C GLU A 15 2.15 -11.85 -0.46
N ILE A 16 2.34 -10.99 0.53
CA ILE A 16 3.12 -11.28 1.75
C ILE A 16 2.27 -11.25 3.02
N GLU A 17 0.95 -11.11 2.87
CA GLU A 17 -0.06 -11.00 3.93
C GLU A 17 0.36 -10.05 5.07
N ARG A 18 1.06 -8.96 4.73
CA ARG A 18 1.71 -8.07 5.69
C ARG A 18 0.98 -6.72 5.73
N PRO A 19 0.62 -6.21 6.92
CA PRO A 19 0.10 -4.85 7.02
C PRO A 19 1.22 -3.84 6.74
N GLY A 20 0.86 -2.81 5.99
CA GLY A 20 1.70 -1.66 5.70
C GLY A 20 0.90 -0.37 5.69
N ARG A 21 1.59 0.73 5.41
CA ARG A 21 1.00 2.06 5.36
C ARG A 21 1.34 2.73 4.04
N ILE A 22 0.35 3.35 3.40
CA ILE A 22 0.59 4.14 2.19
C ILE A 22 1.44 5.36 2.56
N VAL A 23 2.60 5.48 1.95
CA VAL A 23 3.53 6.62 2.14
C VAL A 23 3.69 7.48 0.90
N SER A 24 3.41 6.91 -0.29
CA SER A 24 3.37 7.67 -1.54
C SER A 24 2.32 7.13 -2.52
N ILE A 25 1.88 7.98 -3.45
CA ILE A 25 0.94 7.64 -4.54
C ILE A 25 1.56 8.15 -5.83
N TRP A 26 1.75 7.24 -6.78
CA TRP A 26 2.41 7.49 -8.06
C TRP A 26 1.41 7.27 -9.19
N ILE A 27 1.31 8.26 -10.08
CA ILE A 27 0.43 8.20 -11.25
C ILE A 27 1.31 8.03 -12.48
N GLN A 28 1.23 6.87 -13.13
CA GLN A 28 2.02 6.53 -14.31
C GLN A 28 1.10 6.17 -15.49
N HIS A 29 1.69 6.01 -16.68
CA HIS A 29 0.94 5.64 -17.89
C HIS A 29 0.20 4.29 -17.76
N ILE A 30 0.72 3.38 -16.93
CA ILE A 30 0.17 2.05 -16.70
C ILE A 30 -0.89 2.01 -15.58
N GLY A 31 -1.18 3.15 -14.96
CA GLY A 31 -2.12 3.25 -13.85
C GLY A 31 -1.50 3.84 -12.59
N MET A 32 -2.20 3.63 -11.48
CA MET A 32 -1.85 4.19 -10.19
C MET A 32 -1.14 3.15 -9.33
N GLN A 33 0.02 3.52 -8.80
CA GLN A 33 0.78 2.71 -7.86
C GLN A 33 0.86 3.40 -6.51
N TYR A 34 0.87 2.58 -5.47
CA TYR A 34 0.95 3.00 -4.08
C TYR A 34 2.25 2.49 -3.51
N GLU A 35 3.04 3.39 -2.93
CA GLU A 35 4.20 3.00 -2.15
C GLU A 35 3.72 2.64 -0.74
N VAL A 36 3.92 1.39 -0.37
CA VAL A 36 3.52 0.85 0.93
C VAL A 36 4.77 0.59 1.77
N ARG A 37 4.87 1.29 2.90
CA ARG A 37 5.91 1.03 3.89
C ARG A 37 5.43 0.00 4.90
N TYR A 38 6.22 -1.03 5.14
CA TYR A 38 5.95 -2.09 6.10
C TYR A 38 7.22 -2.43 6.88
N PHE A 39 7.07 -3.13 8.01
CA PHE A 39 8.21 -3.62 8.78
C PHE A 39 8.33 -5.12 8.62
N LEU A 40 9.55 -5.62 8.41
CA LEU A 40 9.88 -7.05 8.39
C LEU A 40 11.16 -7.23 9.21
N ASP A 41 11.11 -8.10 10.22
CA ASP A 41 12.24 -8.41 11.11
C ASP A 41 12.90 -7.18 11.75
N GLY A 42 12.09 -6.18 12.10
CA GLY A 42 12.56 -4.93 12.71
C GLY A 42 13.05 -3.87 11.71
N GLU A 43 13.17 -4.21 10.42
CA GLU A 43 13.58 -3.30 9.37
C GLU A 43 12.39 -2.69 8.63
N ALA A 44 12.47 -1.41 8.30
CA ALA A 44 11.50 -0.74 7.45
C ALA A 44 11.80 -1.06 5.98
N LYS A 45 10.82 -1.63 5.28
CA LYS A 45 10.84 -1.91 3.84
C LYS A 45 9.76 -1.10 3.13
N SER A 46 9.90 -0.93 1.82
CA SER A 46 8.90 -0.25 0.99
C SER A 46 8.75 -0.97 -0.33
N VAL A 47 7.53 -1.04 -0.83
CA VAL A 47 7.17 -1.72 -2.08
C VAL A 47 6.12 -0.91 -2.82
N PHE A 48 6.13 -0.99 -4.14
CA PHE A 48 5.14 -0.35 -5.01
C PHE A 48 4.12 -1.39 -5.44
N MET A 49 2.85 -1.12 -5.15
CA MET A 49 1.73 -2.02 -5.47
C MET A 49 0.63 -1.29 -6.21
N PHE A 50 -0.06 -1.99 -7.10
CA PHE A 50 -1.30 -1.53 -7.70
C PHE A 50 -2.47 -1.69 -6.72
N ASP A 51 -3.61 -1.09 -7.07
CA ASP A 51 -4.77 -1.04 -6.19
C ASP A 51 -5.45 -2.41 -5.98
N ASN A 52 -5.22 -3.36 -6.88
CA ASN A 52 -5.72 -4.73 -6.85
C ASN A 52 -4.80 -5.70 -6.09
N GLU A 53 -3.63 -5.25 -5.63
CA GLU A 53 -2.66 -6.02 -4.84
C GLU A 53 -2.71 -5.65 -3.35
N LEU A 54 -3.65 -4.77 -2.99
CA LEU A 54 -3.82 -4.20 -1.67
C LEU A 54 -5.25 -4.35 -1.18
N THR A 55 -5.38 -4.72 0.10
CA THR A 55 -6.66 -4.79 0.79
C THR A 55 -6.73 -3.74 1.90
N LEU A 56 -7.84 -2.97 1.97
CA LEU A 56 -8.03 -1.98 3.03
C LEU A 56 -8.17 -2.71 4.38
N LYS A 57 -7.32 -2.36 5.35
CA LYS A 57 -7.46 -2.90 6.70
C LYS A 57 -8.49 -2.06 7.46
N VAL A 58 -9.76 -2.47 7.38
CA VAL A 58 -10.82 -1.90 8.21
C VAL A 58 -10.53 -2.28 9.67
N ARG A 59 -10.45 -1.30 10.56
CA ARG A 59 -10.43 -1.56 12.01
C ARG A 59 -11.84 -1.99 12.41
N SER A 60 -12.00 -3.28 12.74
CA SER A 60 -13.16 -3.80 13.46
C SER A 60 -13.20 -3.28 14.90
#